data_AF-A0A7D5Z8G6-F1
#
_entry.id   AF-A0A7D5Z8G6-F1
#
_cell.length_a   1.000
_cell.length_b   1.000
_cell.length_c   1.000
_cell.angle_alpha   90.00
_cell.angle_beta   90.00
_cell.angle_gamma   90.00
#
_symmetry.space_group_name_H-M   'P 1'
#
loop_
_entity.id
_entity.type
_entity.pdbx_description
1 polymer ?
#
loop_
_entity_poly.entity_id
_entity_poly.type
_entity_poly.pdbx_seq_one_letter_code
_entity_poly.pdbx_strand_id
1 'polypeptide(L)'
;MKFTNLLAYLVVGVTAAVASPVPQPEAALSNLPSLNAAQSGYAKSIIAKAKAAGVQRHGCQAAIATGLVESKLLMYANNAVPASLTYRHGAISSDNDSVGIFQQRASVYKNIACSMDAGCSAGQFFSQMKRIGGWQTLSVGALCQKIQQSSFPDRYEKQVAAAASICAAGGL
;
A
#
# COMPACT_ATOMS: atom_id res chain seq x y z
N MET A 1 74.00 28.82 12.70
CA MET A 1 73.65 27.57 13.41
C MET A 1 73.10 27.93 14.79
N LYS A 2 72.00 27.28 15.21
CA LYS A 2 71.61 26.98 16.61
C LYS A 2 71.11 28.16 17.47
N PHE A 3 69.80 28.33 17.69
CA PHE A 3 68.88 27.82 18.76
C PHE A 3 68.12 29.11 19.23
N THR A 4 66.87 29.20 19.69
CA THR A 4 66.11 28.39 20.65
C THR A 4 64.67 28.95 20.74
N ASN A 5 63.69 28.04 20.84
CA ASN A 5 62.44 27.99 21.64
C ASN A 5 61.63 29.26 21.96
N LEU A 6 60.34 29.35 21.59
CA LEU A 6 59.13 28.71 22.17
C LEU A 6 58.58 29.48 23.39
N LEU A 7 57.34 29.96 23.29
CA LEU A 7 56.29 29.75 24.31
C LEU A 7 54.92 30.10 23.72
N ALA A 8 54.17 29.07 23.33
CA ALA A 8 52.74 29.17 23.04
C ALA A 8 51.99 28.82 24.33
N TYR A 9 51.06 29.69 24.75
CA TYR A 9 50.17 29.44 25.87
C TYR A 9 49.12 28.40 25.49
N LEU A 10 48.98 27.43 26.38
CA LEU A 10 47.98 26.37 26.41
C LEU A 10 46.62 26.97 26.77
N VAL A 11 45.59 26.76 25.94
CA VAL A 11 44.19 26.84 26.38
C VAL A 11 43.57 25.48 26.14
N VAL A 12 43.28 24.77 27.23
CA VAL A 12 42.51 23.53 27.22
C VAL A 12 41.04 23.91 27.08
N GLY A 13 40.50 23.77 25.87
CA GLY A 13 39.06 23.77 25.64
C GLY A 13 38.59 22.32 25.54
N VAL A 14 37.94 21.81 26.59
CA VAL A 14 37.18 20.56 26.50
C VAL A 14 35.88 20.88 25.77
N THR A 15 35.83 20.67 24.46
CA THR A 15 34.55 20.58 23.77
C THR A 15 34.03 19.15 23.91
N ALA A 16 33.06 18.95 24.80
CA ALA A 16 32.21 17.77 24.73
C ALA A 16 31.45 17.84 23.40
N ALA A 17 31.92 17.09 22.40
CA ALA A 17 31.16 16.87 21.18
C ALA A 17 29.91 16.09 21.59
N VAL A 18 28.79 16.78 21.73
CA VAL A 18 27.47 16.16 21.68
C VAL A 18 27.33 15.60 20.27
N ALA A 19 27.71 14.33 20.10
CA ALA A 19 27.43 13.60 18.89
C ALA A 19 25.91 13.67 18.68
N SER A 20 25.48 14.41 17.67
CA SER A 20 24.09 14.36 17.21
C SER A 20 23.75 12.89 16.98
N PRO A 21 22.58 12.41 17.42
CA PRO A 21 22.20 11.03 17.14
C PRO A 21 22.27 10.83 15.62
N VAL A 22 23.12 9.89 15.21
CA VAL A 22 23.13 9.37 13.84
C VAL A 22 21.67 9.04 13.52
N PRO A 23 21.09 9.54 12.40
CA PRO A 23 19.75 9.12 12.01
C PRO A 23 19.75 7.60 11.98
N GLN A 24 19.01 6.99 12.91
CA GLN A 24 18.77 5.56 12.85
C GLN A 24 18.09 5.29 11.50
N PRO A 25 18.43 4.20 10.80
CA PRO A 25 17.71 3.84 9.59
C PRO A 25 16.22 3.76 9.92
N GLU A 26 15.51 4.74 9.38
CA GLU A 26 14.08 4.99 9.47
C GLU A 26 13.33 3.66 9.28
N ALA A 27 12.73 3.15 10.35
CA ALA A 27 11.84 1.99 10.39
C ALA A 27 12.07 0.95 9.27
N ALA A 28 12.99 0.01 9.50
CA ALA A 28 13.00 -1.24 8.75
C ALA A 28 11.56 -1.77 8.69
N LEU A 29 10.98 -1.73 7.48
CA LEU A 29 9.56 -1.88 7.17
C LEU A 29 9.01 -3.20 7.73
N SER A 30 8.52 -3.17 8.97
CA SER A 30 7.84 -4.32 9.55
C SER A 30 6.65 -4.69 8.67
N ASN A 31 6.41 -5.99 8.56
CA ASN A 31 5.23 -6.49 7.88
C ASN A 31 3.97 -5.95 8.58
N LEU A 32 2.97 -5.60 7.78
CA LEU A 32 1.65 -5.31 8.34
C LEU A 32 1.05 -6.61 8.91
N PRO A 33 0.12 -6.51 9.90
CA PRO A 33 -0.44 -7.68 10.56
C PRO A 33 -0.90 -8.76 9.58
N SER A 34 -0.47 -10.00 9.82
CA SER A 34 -0.83 -11.19 9.04
C SER A 34 -0.42 -11.17 7.55
N LEU A 35 0.42 -10.22 7.12
CA LEU A 35 0.91 -10.14 5.74
C LEU A 35 2.41 -10.48 5.64
N ASN A 36 2.84 -11.00 4.50
CA ASN A 36 4.27 -11.11 4.18
C ASN A 36 4.82 -9.77 3.65
N ALA A 37 6.12 -9.73 3.31
CA ALA A 37 6.78 -8.50 2.85
C ALA A 37 6.18 -7.93 1.55
N ALA A 38 5.89 -8.78 0.57
CA ALA A 38 5.30 -8.34 -0.70
C ALA A 38 3.89 -7.79 -0.51
N GLN A 39 3.02 -8.53 0.19
CA GLN A 39 1.67 -8.11 0.53
C GLN A 39 1.67 -6.81 1.36
N SER A 40 2.60 -6.69 2.30
CA SER A 40 2.77 -5.48 3.10
C SER A 40 3.17 -4.27 2.24
N GLY A 41 4.05 -4.45 1.26
CA GLY A 41 4.41 -3.38 0.31
C GLY A 41 3.21 -2.90 -0.52
N TYR A 42 2.40 -3.83 -1.02
CA TYR A 42 1.18 -3.50 -1.75
C TYR A 42 0.13 -2.82 -0.86
N ALA A 43 -0.13 -3.36 0.33
CA ALA A 43 -1.06 -2.79 1.29
C ALA A 43 -0.63 -1.37 1.71
N LYS A 44 0.66 -1.12 1.96
CA LYS A 44 1.20 0.22 2.27
C LYS A 44 0.93 1.20 1.12
N SER A 45 1.08 0.75 -0.13
CA SER A 45 0.77 1.58 -1.31
C SER A 45 -0.73 1.94 -1.39
N ILE A 46 -1.61 0.98 -1.09
CA ILE A 46 -3.07 1.19 -1.03
C ILE A 46 -3.43 2.16 0.09
N ILE A 47 -2.84 2.00 1.29
CA ILE A 47 -3.06 2.88 2.45
C ILE A 47 -2.60 4.30 2.17
N ALA A 48 -1.41 4.46 1.56
CA ALA A 48 -0.91 5.77 1.14
C ALA A 48 -1.87 6.44 0.14
N LYS A 49 -2.40 5.66 -0.82
CA LYS A 49 -3.41 6.19 -1.75
C LYS A 49 -4.71 6.55 -1.05
N ALA A 50 -5.17 5.76 -0.06
CA ALA A 50 -6.38 6.05 0.70
C ALA A 50 -6.26 7.39 1.46
N LYS A 51 -5.09 7.65 2.07
CA LYS A 51 -4.76 8.93 2.69
C LYS A 51 -4.83 10.07 1.67
N ALA A 52 -4.12 9.94 0.55
CA ALA A 52 -4.07 10.96 -0.50
C ALA A 52 -5.44 11.23 -1.15
N ALA A 53 -6.30 10.22 -1.24
CA ALA A 53 -7.65 10.35 -1.80
C ALA A 53 -8.68 10.90 -0.81
N GLY A 54 -8.31 11.12 0.46
CA GLY A 54 -9.21 11.63 1.49
C GLY A 54 -10.36 10.67 1.85
N VAL A 55 -10.21 9.37 1.56
CA VAL A 55 -11.25 8.36 1.86
C VAL A 55 -11.13 7.79 3.28
N GLN A 56 -10.05 8.15 3.97
CA GLN A 56 -9.78 7.83 5.37
C GLN A 56 -9.85 6.32 5.67
N ARG A 57 -10.11 5.96 6.93
CA ARG A 57 -10.17 4.57 7.41
C ARG A 57 -11.19 3.73 6.65
N HIS A 58 -12.38 4.28 6.40
CA HIS A 58 -13.48 3.53 5.80
C HIS A 58 -13.15 3.07 4.36
N GLY A 59 -12.64 3.98 3.52
CA GLY A 59 -12.20 3.61 2.17
C GLY A 59 -10.99 2.66 2.19
N CYS A 60 -10.04 2.86 3.13
CA CYS A 60 -8.91 1.94 3.30
C CYS A 60 -9.39 0.51 3.60
N GLN A 61 -10.30 0.35 4.56
CA GLN A 61 -10.85 -0.95 4.93
C GLN A 61 -11.54 -1.62 3.75
N ALA A 62 -12.31 -0.87 2.96
CA ALA A 62 -12.94 -1.40 1.75
C ALA A 62 -11.90 -1.90 0.73
N ALA A 63 -10.89 -1.09 0.40
CA ALA A 63 -9.86 -1.49 -0.56
C ALA A 63 -9.02 -2.69 -0.08
N ILE A 64 -8.61 -2.71 1.19
CA ILE A 64 -7.83 -3.83 1.73
C ILE A 64 -8.69 -5.10 1.81
N ALA A 65 -9.94 -5.01 2.26
CA ALA A 65 -10.85 -6.16 2.30
C ALA A 65 -11.08 -6.72 0.89
N THR A 66 -11.30 -5.86 -0.12
CA THR A 66 -11.39 -6.29 -1.51
C THR A 66 -10.09 -6.96 -1.97
N GLY A 67 -8.93 -6.33 -1.77
CA GLY A 67 -7.65 -6.91 -2.20
C GLY A 67 -7.37 -8.29 -1.55
N LEU A 68 -7.77 -8.48 -0.30
CA LEU A 68 -7.68 -9.77 0.39
C LEU A 68 -8.56 -10.85 -0.26
N VAL A 69 -9.79 -10.51 -0.64
CA VAL A 69 -10.71 -11.45 -1.30
C VAL A 69 -10.28 -11.76 -2.72
N GLU A 70 -9.94 -10.74 -3.51
CA GLU A 70 -9.71 -10.87 -4.95
C GLU A 70 -8.37 -11.50 -5.28
N SER A 71 -7.32 -11.19 -4.50
CA SER A 71 -5.95 -11.57 -4.85
C SER A 71 -5.09 -11.97 -3.66
N LYS A 72 -5.65 -12.00 -2.44
CA LYS A 72 -4.85 -12.11 -1.20
C LYS A 72 -3.76 -11.02 -1.14
N LEU A 73 -4.05 -9.82 -1.66
CA LEU A 73 -3.12 -8.69 -1.80
C LEU A 73 -1.87 -9.03 -2.62
N LEU A 74 -2.00 -9.85 -3.67
CA LEU A 74 -0.93 -10.10 -4.63
C LEU A 74 -1.21 -9.36 -5.94
N MET A 75 -0.14 -8.92 -6.60
CA MET A 75 -0.23 -8.36 -7.94
C MET A 75 -0.31 -9.49 -8.96
N TYR A 76 -1.47 -9.66 -9.61
CA TYR A 76 -1.69 -10.66 -10.66
C TYR A 76 -1.52 -10.03 -12.04
N ALA A 77 -0.62 -10.58 -12.84
CA ALA A 77 -0.66 -10.41 -14.29
C ALA A 77 -1.62 -11.46 -14.90
N ASN A 78 -1.91 -11.34 -16.20
CA ASN A 78 -2.83 -12.24 -16.89
C ASN A 78 -2.33 -12.60 -18.30
N ASN A 79 -2.37 -13.88 -18.65
CA ASN A 79 -1.96 -14.37 -19.97
C ASN A 79 -2.80 -13.82 -21.12
N ALA A 80 -4.09 -13.56 -20.88
CA ALA A 80 -4.99 -12.94 -21.85
C ALA A 80 -4.76 -11.42 -22.01
N VAL A 81 -3.92 -10.83 -21.16
CA VAL A 81 -3.55 -9.41 -21.22
C VAL A 81 -2.02 -9.31 -21.30
N PRO A 82 -1.39 -9.57 -22.47
CA PRO A 82 0.06 -9.67 -22.58
C PRO A 82 0.83 -8.45 -22.04
N ALA A 83 0.27 -7.25 -22.19
CA ALA A 83 0.84 -6.02 -21.62
C ALA A 83 1.01 -6.09 -20.09
N SER A 84 0.16 -6.82 -19.37
CA SER A 84 0.28 -6.97 -17.91
C SER A 84 1.52 -7.77 -17.49
N LEU A 85 2.01 -8.68 -18.35
CA LEU A 85 3.14 -9.57 -18.06
C LEU A 85 4.48 -8.80 -18.00
N THR A 86 4.53 -7.57 -18.52
CA THR A 86 5.75 -6.74 -18.50
C THR A 86 5.93 -5.95 -17.20
N TYR A 87 4.93 -5.94 -16.31
CA TYR A 87 5.00 -5.27 -15.01
C TYR A 87 5.38 -6.24 -13.91
N ARG A 88 5.96 -5.74 -12.81
CA ARG A 88 6.28 -6.59 -11.65
C ARG A 88 5.00 -7.22 -11.07
N HIS A 89 4.96 -8.54 -11.02
CA HIS A 89 3.82 -9.30 -10.50
C HIS A 89 4.30 -10.47 -9.63
N GLY A 90 3.42 -10.95 -8.75
CA GLY A 90 3.68 -12.09 -7.86
C GLY A 90 2.89 -13.34 -8.23
N ALA A 91 1.94 -13.23 -9.17
CA ALA A 91 1.12 -14.32 -9.65
C ALA A 91 0.65 -14.06 -11.08
N ILE A 92 0.22 -15.12 -11.77
CA ILE A 92 -0.33 -15.08 -13.12
C ILE A 92 -1.72 -15.72 -13.07
N SER A 93 -2.71 -15.06 -13.66
CA SER A 93 -4.07 -15.56 -13.85
C SER A 93 -4.31 -15.91 -15.32
N SER A 94 -5.31 -16.77 -15.54
CA SER A 94 -5.94 -16.98 -16.84
C SER A 94 -7.46 -16.77 -16.75
N ASP A 95 -7.96 -16.16 -15.67
CA ASP A 95 -9.37 -15.80 -15.53
C ASP A 95 -9.69 -14.59 -16.41
N ASN A 96 -10.39 -14.87 -17.52
CA ASN A 96 -10.81 -13.88 -18.50
C ASN A 96 -9.68 -12.88 -18.83
N ASP A 97 -9.86 -11.60 -18.49
CA ASP A 97 -8.88 -10.53 -18.66
C ASP A 97 -8.71 -9.70 -17.36
N SER A 98 -8.92 -10.32 -16.20
CA SER A 98 -8.73 -9.70 -14.87
C SER A 98 -7.24 -9.51 -14.55
N VAL A 99 -6.85 -8.33 -14.10
CA VAL A 99 -5.47 -8.02 -13.68
C VAL A 99 -5.43 -7.26 -12.34
N GLY A 100 -4.26 -7.25 -11.71
CA GLY A 100 -3.97 -6.46 -10.54
C GLY A 100 -4.58 -6.98 -9.23
N ILE A 101 -4.40 -6.20 -8.17
CA ILE A 101 -4.83 -6.57 -6.80
C ILE A 101 -6.35 -6.68 -6.67
N PHE A 102 -7.09 -5.84 -7.40
CA PHE A 102 -8.55 -5.78 -7.34
C PHE A 102 -9.22 -6.65 -8.41
N GLN A 103 -8.44 -7.44 -9.17
CA GLN A 103 -8.91 -8.27 -10.29
C GLN A 103 -9.80 -7.48 -11.27
N GLN A 104 -9.34 -6.28 -11.64
CA GLN A 104 -10.03 -5.39 -12.56
C GLN A 104 -9.90 -5.90 -13.99
N ARG A 105 -11.03 -6.04 -14.69
CA ARG A 105 -11.09 -6.49 -16.09
C ARG A 105 -10.46 -5.45 -17.01
N ALA A 106 -9.44 -5.83 -17.79
CA ALA A 106 -8.77 -4.96 -18.77
C ALA A 106 -9.72 -4.38 -19.84
N SER A 107 -10.81 -5.09 -20.12
CA SER A 107 -11.92 -4.69 -20.97
C SER A 107 -12.68 -3.48 -20.44
N VAL A 108 -12.64 -3.22 -19.13
CA VAL A 108 -13.26 -2.07 -18.48
C VAL A 108 -12.21 -1.04 -18.07
N TYR A 109 -11.12 -1.49 -17.44
CA TYR A 109 -10.04 -0.64 -16.93
C TYR A 109 -8.88 -0.61 -17.93
N LYS A 110 -8.97 0.30 -18.90
CA LYS A 110 -8.05 0.38 -20.05
C LYS A 110 -6.61 0.76 -19.69
N ASN A 111 -6.39 1.40 -18.53
CA ASN A 111 -5.05 1.76 -18.09
C ASN A 111 -4.38 0.58 -17.37
N ILE A 112 -3.83 -0.36 -18.14
CA ILE A 112 -3.20 -1.58 -17.61
C ILE A 112 -2.01 -1.27 -16.70
N ALA A 113 -1.22 -0.24 -17.03
CA ALA A 113 -0.11 0.20 -16.18
C ALA A 113 -0.60 0.59 -14.77
N CYS A 114 -1.71 1.33 -14.71
CA CYS A 114 -2.33 1.72 -13.44
C CYS A 114 -2.93 0.51 -12.70
N SER A 115 -3.58 -0.42 -13.41
CA SER A 115 -4.12 -1.64 -12.82
C SER A 115 -3.04 -2.56 -12.25
N MET A 116 -1.84 -2.54 -12.84
CA MET A 116 -0.64 -3.27 -12.38
C MET A 116 0.20 -2.52 -11.34
N ASP A 117 -0.29 -1.37 -10.84
CA ASP A 117 0.31 -0.64 -9.72
C ASP A 117 -0.67 -0.58 -8.54
N ALA A 118 -0.21 -0.93 -7.33
CA ALA A 118 -1.11 -1.06 -6.18
C ALA A 118 -1.74 0.27 -5.75
N GLY A 119 -0.98 1.36 -5.78
CA GLY A 119 -1.49 2.69 -5.42
C GLY A 119 -2.41 3.25 -6.51
N CYS A 120 -2.05 3.09 -7.77
CA CYS A 120 -2.84 3.59 -8.89
C CYS A 120 -4.16 2.82 -9.04
N SER A 121 -4.12 1.49 -8.98
CA SER A 121 -5.32 0.64 -9.00
C SER A 121 -6.26 0.93 -7.83
N ALA A 122 -5.73 1.21 -6.63
CA ALA A 122 -6.54 1.67 -5.50
C ALA A 122 -7.21 3.03 -5.80
N GLY A 123 -6.53 3.92 -6.50
CA GLY A 123 -7.12 5.17 -7.00
C GLY A 123 -8.32 4.94 -7.92
N GLN A 124 -8.22 3.97 -8.84
CA GLN A 124 -9.34 3.57 -9.69
C GLN A 124 -10.50 3.01 -8.85
N PHE A 125 -10.20 2.14 -7.87
CA PHE A 125 -11.17 1.60 -6.92
C PHE A 125 -11.90 2.72 -6.15
N PHE A 126 -11.16 3.66 -5.54
CA PHE A 126 -11.75 4.78 -4.80
C PHE A 126 -12.59 5.70 -5.69
N SER A 127 -12.22 5.84 -6.96
CA SER A 127 -13.01 6.62 -7.92
C SER A 127 -14.36 5.98 -8.18
N GLN A 128 -14.45 4.64 -8.25
CA GLN A 128 -15.73 3.93 -8.34
C GLN A 128 -16.49 3.99 -7.02
N MET A 129 -15.81 3.78 -5.90
CA MET A 129 -16.38 3.87 -4.56
C MET A 129 -17.11 5.21 -4.33
N LYS A 130 -16.48 6.33 -4.68
CA LYS A 130 -17.04 7.68 -4.50
C LYS A 130 -18.27 7.96 -5.38
N ARG A 131 -18.52 7.16 -6.43
CA ARG A 131 -19.74 7.26 -7.24
C ARG A 131 -20.95 6.59 -6.58
N ILE A 132 -20.73 5.79 -5.54
CA ILE A 132 -21.80 5.16 -4.78
C ILE A 132 -22.35 6.17 -3.78
N GLY A 133 -23.62 6.55 -3.94
CA GLY A 133 -24.31 7.41 -2.97
C GLY A 133 -24.30 6.78 -1.57
N GLY A 134 -23.92 7.57 -0.56
CA GLY A 134 -23.86 7.12 0.82
C GLY A 134 -22.74 6.12 1.14
N TRP A 135 -21.69 6.02 0.31
CA TRP A 135 -20.60 5.07 0.53
C TRP A 135 -19.98 5.16 1.93
N GLN A 136 -19.96 6.35 2.55
CA GLN A 136 -19.38 6.59 3.86
C GLN A 136 -20.14 5.88 5.00
N THR A 137 -21.42 5.57 4.80
CA THR A 137 -22.30 4.99 5.82
C THR A 137 -22.66 3.54 5.53
N LEU A 138 -22.25 3.00 4.38
CA LEU A 138 -22.41 1.58 4.08
C LEU A 138 -21.50 0.75 4.99
N SER A 139 -21.89 -0.49 5.30
CA SER A 139 -20.93 -1.43 5.88
C SER A 139 -19.80 -1.68 4.87
N VAL A 140 -18.60 -1.97 5.37
CA VAL A 140 -17.44 -2.19 4.51
C VAL A 140 -17.69 -3.34 3.53
N GLY A 141 -18.25 -4.47 3.98
CA GLY A 141 -18.57 -5.59 3.09
C GLY A 141 -19.59 -5.23 2.02
N ALA A 142 -20.63 -4.45 2.37
CA ALA A 142 -21.63 -3.99 1.40
C ALA A 142 -21.03 -3.01 0.38
N LEU A 143 -20.12 -2.14 0.82
CA LEU A 143 -19.43 -1.23 -0.06
C LEU A 143 -18.53 -1.98 -1.06
N CYS A 144 -17.72 -2.93 -0.58
CA CYS A 144 -16.92 -3.81 -1.44
C CYS A 144 -17.78 -4.53 -2.48
N GLN A 145 -18.90 -5.11 -2.04
CA GLN A 145 -19.82 -5.83 -2.91
C GLN A 145 -20.41 -4.90 -3.99
N LYS A 146 -20.79 -3.67 -3.65
CA LYS A 146 -21.32 -2.72 -4.64
C LYS A 146 -20.29 -2.33 -5.70
N ILE A 147 -19.00 -2.30 -5.35
CA ILE A 147 -17.92 -1.97 -6.28
C ILE A 147 -17.59 -3.16 -7.19
N GLN A 148 -17.41 -4.35 -6.60
CA GLN A 148 -16.94 -5.54 -7.32
C GLN A 148 -18.06 -6.36 -7.97
N GLN A 149 -19.29 -6.27 -7.46
CA GLN A 149 -20.46 -7.00 -7.96
C GLN A 149 -20.23 -8.51 -8.08
N SER A 150 -19.60 -9.10 -7.05
CA SER A 150 -19.28 -10.53 -6.99
C SER A 150 -20.52 -11.40 -6.76
N SER A 151 -20.48 -12.66 -7.21
CA SER A 151 -21.51 -13.67 -6.87
C SER A 151 -21.46 -14.14 -5.41
N PHE A 152 -20.45 -13.71 -4.63
CA PHE A 152 -20.21 -14.15 -3.25
C PHE A 152 -20.04 -12.97 -2.28
N PRO A 153 -21.12 -12.23 -1.98
CA PRO A 153 -21.07 -10.98 -1.22
C PRO A 153 -20.53 -11.14 0.22
N ASP A 154 -20.74 -12.31 0.81
CA ASP A 154 -20.34 -12.64 2.18
C ASP A 154 -18.81 -12.73 2.36
N ARG A 155 -18.05 -12.84 1.27
CA ARG A 155 -16.58 -12.97 1.34
C ARG A 155 -15.89 -11.70 1.83
N TYR A 156 -16.40 -10.53 1.48
CA TYR A 156 -15.78 -9.26 1.88
C TYR A 156 -15.95 -8.98 3.35
N GLU A 157 -17.14 -9.26 3.91
CA GLU A 157 -17.43 -9.02 5.32
C GLU A 157 -16.47 -9.82 6.23
N LYS A 158 -16.13 -11.05 5.83
CA LYS A 158 -15.16 -11.92 6.53
C LYS A 158 -13.75 -11.31 6.62
N GLN A 159 -13.40 -10.35 5.76
CA GLN A 159 -12.10 -9.70 5.74
C GLN A 159 -12.06 -8.33 6.44
N VAL A 160 -13.20 -7.81 6.91
CA VAL A 160 -13.29 -6.46 7.48
C VAL A 160 -12.41 -6.30 8.73
N ALA A 161 -12.39 -7.28 9.62
CA ALA A 161 -11.55 -7.23 10.83
C ALA A 161 -10.05 -7.22 10.51
N ALA A 162 -9.62 -8.05 9.54
CA ALA A 162 -8.25 -8.07 9.06
C ALA A 162 -7.87 -6.73 8.40
N ALA A 163 -8.74 -6.23 7.52
CA ALA A 163 -8.55 -4.95 6.85
C ALA A 163 -8.45 -3.78 7.84
N ALA A 164 -9.28 -3.78 8.89
CA ALA A 164 -9.21 -2.79 9.96
C ALA A 164 -7.84 -2.81 10.68
N SER A 165 -7.34 -4.00 11.01
CA SER A 165 -6.04 -4.16 11.66
C SER A 165 -4.88 -3.69 10.78
N ILE A 166 -4.93 -4.01 9.49
CA ILE A 166 -3.94 -3.61 8.49
C ILE A 166 -3.94 -2.09 8.28
N CYS A 167 -5.12 -1.48 8.10
CA CYS A 167 -5.25 -0.03 7.95
C CYS A 167 -4.77 0.71 9.20
N ALA A 168 -5.13 0.23 10.39
CA ALA A 168 -4.69 0.80 11.66
C ALA A 168 -3.15 0.78 11.80
N ALA A 169 -2.52 -0.35 11.50
CA ALA A 169 -1.07 -0.49 11.52
C ALA A 169 -0.37 0.40 10.47
N GLY A 170 -1.03 0.70 9.35
CA GLY A 170 -0.57 1.69 8.36
C GLY A 170 -0.92 3.14 8.68
N GLY A 171 -1.48 3.41 9.87
CA GLY A 171 -1.83 4.74 10.35
C GLY A 171 -3.12 5.30 9.75
N LEU A 172 -4.15 4.47 9.55
CA LEU A 172 -5.52 4.87 9.22
C LEU A 172 -6.56 4.23 10.15
#